data_AF-A0A3N6QPL8-F1
#
_entry.id   AF-A0A3N6QPL8-F1
#
_cell.length_a   1.000
_cell.length_b   1.000
_cell.length_c   1.000
_cell.angle_alpha   90.00
_cell.angle_beta   90.00
_cell.angle_gamma   90.00
#
_symmetry.space_group_name_H-M   'P 1'
#
loop_
_entity.id
_entity.type
_entity.pdbx_description
1 polymer ?
#
loop_
_entity_poly.entity_id
_entity_poly.type
_entity_poly.pdbx_seq_one_letter_code
_entity_poly.pdbx_strand_id
1 'polypeptide(L)'
;MISNWLLSNSLVWPANFPTFTVTNQNCPGRGTTLAAGDIAFVAYQTDDPERFAFVLLEDVVVGTRIRFTDEGWSGNRFYASIGENSAIWTADSALSAGVVVVVDNGSVNYGSLCGNLNLLNNTGAAAGDNILAYQGDIGNPRFIAGLATRRWLSNAGAANEDYSRLPNSLGLLSTAFGHDLDFHQENGRFVGCITTGNKAQLRRELNDPQNWLLSNSLVWPAAFPSFTVTQNPEPWPGTLLSNGCLSIFAYQTDDPERFAFVLLENVDAGTRIRFTDEGWSGNRFYASIGENSAIWTADSALSAGLVIVVDNGTVNY
;
A
#
# COMPACT_ATOMS: atom_id res chain seq x y z
N MET A 1 2.08 24.26 13.26
CA MET A 1 2.25 24.71 11.86
C MET A 1 3.63 25.35 11.69
N ILE A 2 4.67 24.56 11.41
CA ILE A 2 6.04 25.09 11.16
C ILE A 2 6.82 24.18 10.19
N SER A 3 6.17 23.50 9.23
CA SER A 3 6.86 22.47 8.41
C SER A 3 7.86 23.02 7.38
N ASN A 4 7.90 24.34 7.16
CA ASN A 4 8.74 24.97 6.13
C ASN A 4 9.62 26.11 6.68
N TRP A 5 9.75 26.23 8.00
CA TRP A 5 10.59 27.26 8.63
C TRP A 5 11.71 26.59 9.41
N LEU A 6 12.95 26.96 9.11
CA LEU A 6 14.10 26.61 9.94
C LEU A 6 14.05 27.50 11.19
N LEU A 7 13.67 26.90 12.31
CA LEU A 7 13.71 27.56 13.61
C LEU A 7 15.04 27.28 14.30
N SER A 8 15.66 28.32 14.84
CA SER A 8 16.90 28.18 15.59
C SER A 8 17.02 29.30 16.60
N ASN A 9 17.59 28.96 17.77
CA ASN A 9 18.00 29.94 18.77
C ASN A 9 19.37 30.58 18.43
N SER A 10 19.99 30.14 17.33
CA SER A 10 21.23 30.68 16.75
C SER A 10 20.91 31.50 15.51
N LEU A 11 21.83 32.38 15.06
CA LEU A 11 21.65 33.14 13.82
C LEU A 11 21.61 32.21 12.61
N VAL A 12 20.48 32.20 11.89
CA VAL A 12 20.30 31.44 10.63
C VAL A 12 19.87 32.37 9.49
N TRP A 13 20.67 33.41 9.27
CA TRP A 13 20.47 34.34 8.17
C TRP A 13 21.27 33.88 6.95
N PRO A 14 20.65 33.58 5.80
CA PRO A 14 21.38 33.14 4.63
C PRO A 14 22.21 34.29 4.05
N ALA A 15 23.43 34.00 3.59
CA ALA A 15 24.28 35.00 2.94
C ALA A 15 23.67 35.53 1.63
N ASN A 16 22.83 34.71 0.98
CA ASN A 16 22.03 35.08 -0.19
C ASN A 16 20.64 34.49 -0.06
N PHE A 17 19.60 35.27 -0.35
CA PHE A 17 18.24 34.75 -0.44
C PHE A 17 18.02 34.03 -1.77
N PRO A 18 17.13 33.02 -1.82
CA PRO A 18 16.72 32.41 -3.08
C PRO A 18 16.09 33.47 -3.99
N THR A 19 16.36 33.37 -5.29
CA THR A 19 15.68 34.18 -6.29
C THR A 19 14.28 33.62 -6.52
N PHE A 20 13.27 34.51 -6.51
CA PHE A 20 11.89 34.15 -6.80
C PHE A 20 11.53 34.66 -8.19
N THR A 21 11.15 33.75 -9.09
CA THR A 21 10.53 34.13 -10.36
C THR A 21 9.02 34.09 -10.17
N VAL A 22 8.40 35.27 -10.11
CA VAL A 22 6.94 35.38 -10.14
C VAL A 22 6.50 35.48 -11.59
N THR A 23 5.91 34.41 -12.12
CA THR A 23 5.28 34.45 -13.44
C THR A 23 3.83 34.89 -13.27
N ASN A 24 3.33 35.77 -14.15
CA ASN A 24 1.90 36.06 -14.32
C ASN A 24 1.17 34.87 -14.99
N GLN A 25 1.59 33.63 -14.71
CA GLN A 25 0.79 32.49 -15.10
C GLN A 25 -0.42 32.49 -14.18
N ASN A 26 -1.61 32.42 -14.78
CA ASN A 26 -2.80 31.94 -14.08
C ASN A 26 -2.35 30.80 -13.19
N CYS A 27 -2.43 30.98 -11.87
CA CYS A 27 -2.05 29.95 -10.91
C CYS A 27 -2.64 28.65 -11.46
N PRO A 28 -1.83 27.65 -11.85
CA PRO A 28 -2.36 26.47 -12.51
C PRO A 28 -3.53 26.01 -11.66
N GLY A 29 -4.71 25.87 -12.30
CA GLY A 29 -5.97 25.66 -11.60
C GLY A 29 -5.75 24.63 -10.51
N ARG A 30 -6.34 24.84 -9.32
CA ARG A 30 -6.15 23.97 -8.15
C ARG A 30 -6.06 22.53 -8.64
N GLY A 31 -4.91 21.89 -8.42
CA GLY A 31 -4.70 20.52 -8.89
C GLY A 31 -5.80 19.60 -8.39
N THR A 32 -5.85 18.39 -8.94
CA THR A 32 -6.90 17.41 -8.68
C THR A 32 -7.15 17.26 -7.18
N THR A 33 -8.41 17.40 -6.78
CA THR A 33 -8.85 17.10 -5.41
C THR A 33 -9.07 15.61 -5.33
N LEU A 34 -8.18 14.92 -4.63
CA LEU A 34 -8.20 13.48 -4.45
C LEU A 34 -9.04 13.10 -3.21
N ALA A 35 -9.78 12.02 -3.35
CA ALA A 35 -10.55 11.33 -2.32
C ALA A 35 -9.79 10.10 -1.79
N ALA A 36 -10.27 9.54 -0.67
CA ALA A 36 -9.73 8.30 -0.12
C ALA A 36 -9.79 7.16 -1.14
N GLY A 37 -8.65 6.53 -1.42
CA GLY A 37 -8.51 5.47 -2.41
C GLY A 37 -8.18 5.95 -3.83
N ASP A 38 -7.92 7.25 -4.07
CA ASP A 38 -7.48 7.73 -5.38
C ASP A 38 -6.00 7.46 -5.65
N ILE A 39 -5.25 7.02 -4.64
CA ILE A 39 -3.94 6.38 -4.79
C ILE A 39 -3.91 5.09 -3.96
N ALA A 40 -2.96 4.23 -4.23
CA ALA A 40 -2.59 3.12 -3.35
C ALA A 40 -1.08 2.93 -3.36
N PHE A 41 -0.51 2.54 -2.22
CA PHE A 41 0.91 2.20 -2.15
C PHE A 41 1.17 0.88 -2.86
N VAL A 42 2.34 0.75 -3.48
CA VAL A 42 2.78 -0.48 -4.19
C VAL A 42 4.10 -1.02 -3.65
N ALA A 43 4.89 -0.21 -2.94
CA ALA A 43 6.06 -0.65 -2.20
C ALA A 43 6.50 0.38 -1.16
N TYR A 44 7.26 -0.10 -0.18
CA TYR A 44 8.03 0.70 0.76
C TYR A 44 9.34 -0.04 1.10
N GLN A 45 10.35 0.72 1.45
CA GLN A 45 11.63 0.24 1.94
C GLN A 45 12.14 1.25 2.97
N THR A 46 12.35 0.78 4.20
CA THR A 46 12.88 1.57 5.33
C THR A 46 14.40 1.45 5.43
N ASP A 47 14.98 0.39 4.86
CA ASP A 47 16.42 0.21 4.75
C ASP A 47 17.03 1.16 3.69
N ASP A 48 18.28 1.56 3.88
CA ASP A 48 18.98 2.44 2.93
C ASP A 48 19.12 1.78 1.54
N PRO A 49 18.71 2.44 0.43
CA PRO A 49 18.06 3.75 0.37
C PRO A 49 16.57 3.74 0.78
N GLU A 50 16.18 4.70 1.60
CA GLU A 50 14.80 4.94 2.01
C GLU A 50 13.92 5.37 0.81
N ARG A 51 12.82 4.64 0.58
CA ARG A 51 11.97 4.86 -0.60
C ARG A 51 10.58 4.25 -0.49
N PHE A 52 9.66 4.77 -1.28
CA PHE A 52 8.31 4.22 -1.42
C PHE A 52 7.77 4.50 -2.81
N ALA A 53 6.74 3.74 -3.19
CA ALA A 53 6.06 3.92 -4.44
C ALA A 53 4.55 3.83 -4.26
N PHE A 54 3.82 4.60 -5.06
CA PHE A 54 2.37 4.59 -5.10
C PHE A 54 1.88 4.66 -6.54
N VAL A 55 0.73 4.04 -6.79
CA VAL A 55 0.02 4.12 -8.07
C VAL A 55 -1.10 5.14 -7.98
N LEU A 56 -1.26 5.96 -9.01
CA LEU A 56 -2.44 6.80 -9.19
C LEU A 56 -3.62 5.93 -9.61
N LEU A 57 -4.74 6.00 -8.91
CA LEU A 57 -5.99 5.32 -9.28
C LEU A 57 -7.03 6.30 -9.85
N GLU A 58 -6.66 7.57 -9.97
CA GLU A 58 -7.41 8.65 -10.57
C GLU A 58 -6.46 9.45 -11.48
N ASP A 59 -6.97 9.98 -12.58
CA ASP A 59 -6.22 10.91 -13.42
C ASP A 59 -5.90 12.18 -12.63
N VAL A 60 -4.70 12.72 -12.80
CA VAL A 60 -4.29 13.96 -12.15
C VAL A 60 -3.85 15.01 -13.15
N VAL A 61 -4.24 16.25 -12.92
CA VAL A 61 -3.75 17.41 -13.67
C VAL A 61 -2.47 17.99 -13.05
N VAL A 62 -1.74 18.78 -13.83
CA VAL A 62 -0.59 19.57 -13.34
C VAL A 62 -0.95 20.37 -12.09
N GLY A 63 -0.04 20.41 -11.12
CA GLY A 63 -0.23 21.10 -9.85
C GLY A 63 -1.01 20.30 -8.80
N THR A 64 -1.41 19.06 -9.08
CA THR A 64 -1.94 18.14 -8.06
C THR A 64 -0.87 17.88 -7.01
N ARG A 65 -1.20 18.07 -5.74
CA ARG A 65 -0.28 17.91 -4.61
C ARG A 65 -0.74 16.82 -3.66
N ILE A 66 0.20 16.00 -3.20
CA ILE A 66 -0.01 15.00 -2.14
C ILE A 66 1.07 15.23 -1.09
N ARG A 67 0.65 15.37 0.17
CA ARG A 67 1.56 15.41 1.32
C ARG A 67 1.70 14.00 1.87
N PHE A 68 2.93 13.64 2.19
CA PHE A 68 3.27 12.41 2.86
C PHE A 68 3.94 12.72 4.19
N THR A 69 3.64 11.92 5.19
CA THR A 69 4.27 11.97 6.53
C THR A 69 4.29 10.57 7.12
N ASP A 70 5.31 10.30 7.90
CA ASP A 70 5.43 9.13 8.78
C ASP A 70 4.92 9.40 10.19
N GLU A 71 4.46 10.61 10.48
CA GLU A 71 3.98 10.98 11.81
C GLU A 71 2.74 10.18 12.22
N GLY A 72 2.80 9.57 13.41
CA GLY A 72 1.71 8.77 13.97
C GLY A 72 0.41 9.57 14.13
N TRP A 73 -0.71 8.97 13.73
CA TRP A 73 -2.03 9.56 13.89
C TRP A 73 -2.68 9.13 15.20
N SER A 74 -3.04 10.10 16.06
CA SER A 74 -3.65 9.86 17.37
C SER A 74 -5.17 9.61 17.32
N GLY A 75 -5.79 9.73 16.15
CA GLY A 75 -7.24 9.64 15.97
C GLY A 75 -7.89 10.98 15.63
N ASN A 76 -7.30 12.10 16.04
CA ASN A 76 -7.81 13.46 15.74
C ASN A 76 -6.75 14.50 15.37
N ARG A 77 -5.47 14.19 15.57
CA ARG A 77 -4.33 14.99 15.13
C ARG A 77 -3.14 14.08 14.89
N PHE A 78 -2.19 14.54 14.09
CA PHE A 78 -0.87 13.95 14.12
C PHE A 78 -0.23 14.20 15.49
N TYR A 79 0.56 13.25 15.96
CA TYR A 79 1.08 13.18 17.33
C TYR A 79 1.97 14.39 17.70
N ALA A 80 2.74 14.89 16.75
CA ALA A 80 3.67 16.03 16.71
C ALA A 80 4.34 16.37 18.04
N SER A 81 5.52 15.78 18.25
CA SER A 81 6.68 16.55 18.67
C SER A 81 7.10 17.48 17.51
N ILE A 82 7.66 18.64 17.83
CA ILE A 82 8.05 19.65 16.84
C ILE A 82 9.24 19.11 16.03
N GLY A 83 9.15 19.06 14.69
CA GLY A 83 10.33 18.82 13.82
C GLY A 83 10.28 17.60 12.90
N GLU A 84 9.16 16.88 12.81
CA GLU A 84 9.02 15.72 11.93
C GLU A 84 9.03 16.07 10.43
N ASN A 85 9.50 15.10 9.66
CA ASN A 85 9.72 15.22 8.23
C ASN A 85 8.43 15.04 7.42
N SER A 86 8.29 15.81 6.36
CA SER A 86 7.18 15.64 5.41
C SER A 86 7.67 15.95 4.01
N ALA A 87 7.13 15.22 3.05
CA ALA A 87 7.37 15.52 1.64
C ALA A 87 6.06 15.86 0.95
N ILE A 88 6.16 16.74 -0.02
CA ILE A 88 5.09 17.16 -0.90
C ILE A 88 5.47 16.72 -2.30
N TRP A 89 4.75 15.75 -2.83
CA TRP A 89 4.78 15.43 -4.24
C TRP A 89 3.88 16.39 -5.00
N THR A 90 4.34 16.91 -6.13
CA THR A 90 3.57 17.77 -7.04
C THR A 90 3.67 17.25 -8.47
N ALA A 91 2.53 16.95 -9.10
CA ALA A 91 2.47 16.65 -10.52
C ALA A 91 2.93 17.87 -11.35
N ASP A 92 3.94 17.70 -12.19
CA ASP A 92 4.48 18.73 -13.10
C ASP A 92 3.81 18.72 -14.48
N SER A 93 3.01 17.69 -14.74
CA SER A 93 2.28 17.40 -15.97
C SER A 93 0.97 16.69 -15.60
N ALA A 94 0.08 16.49 -16.58
CA ALA A 94 -1.05 15.60 -16.37
C ALA A 94 -0.57 14.14 -16.42
N LEU A 95 -0.98 13.33 -15.43
CA LEU A 95 -0.65 11.91 -15.35
C LEU A 95 -1.93 11.10 -15.29
N SER A 96 -1.99 10.03 -16.07
CA SER A 96 -3.15 9.13 -16.08
C SER A 96 -3.13 8.19 -14.88
N ALA A 97 -4.31 7.72 -14.49
CA ALA A 97 -4.47 6.59 -13.59
C ALA A 97 -3.70 5.38 -14.12
N GLY A 98 -3.05 4.64 -13.23
CA GLY A 98 -2.16 3.53 -13.53
C GLY A 98 -0.67 3.88 -13.49
N VAL A 99 -0.32 5.18 -13.51
CA VAL A 99 1.07 5.64 -13.35
C VAL A 99 1.58 5.33 -11.95
N VAL A 100 2.72 4.65 -11.87
CA VAL A 100 3.45 4.41 -10.62
C VAL A 100 4.48 5.51 -10.40
N VAL A 101 4.27 6.28 -9.34
CA VAL A 101 5.20 7.31 -8.86
C VAL A 101 6.12 6.66 -7.82
N VAL A 102 7.42 6.81 -8.04
CA VAL A 102 8.48 6.29 -7.17
C VAL A 102 9.17 7.48 -6.54
N VAL A 103 9.19 7.52 -5.22
CA VAL A 103 9.93 8.49 -4.42
C VAL A 103 11.13 7.76 -3.82
N ASP A 104 12.34 8.20 -4.18
CA ASP A 104 13.60 7.54 -3.81
C ASP A 104 14.59 8.59 -3.32
N ASN A 105 14.88 8.58 -2.01
CA ASN A 105 15.89 9.41 -1.35
C ASN A 105 15.90 10.89 -1.84
N GLY A 106 14.75 11.56 -1.73
CA GLY A 106 14.58 12.96 -2.13
C GLY A 106 14.36 13.21 -3.63
N SER A 107 14.38 12.17 -4.46
CA SER A 107 14.06 12.24 -5.89
C SER A 107 12.71 11.61 -6.22
N VAL A 108 12.15 11.94 -7.39
CA VAL A 108 10.91 11.34 -7.88
C VAL A 108 10.97 11.14 -9.40
N ASN A 109 10.41 10.03 -9.90
CA ASN A 109 10.40 9.71 -11.34
C ASN A 109 9.38 10.53 -12.16
N TYR A 110 8.28 10.97 -11.54
CA TYR A 110 7.25 11.81 -12.15
C TYR A 110 6.91 12.96 -11.21
N GLY A 111 6.82 14.19 -11.72
CA GLY A 111 6.55 15.36 -10.89
C GLY A 111 7.79 15.91 -10.19
N SER A 112 7.56 16.67 -9.13
CA SER A 112 8.61 17.22 -8.26
C SER A 112 8.31 16.89 -6.80
N LEU A 113 9.38 16.78 -6.01
CA LEU A 113 9.32 16.57 -4.57
C LEU A 113 9.84 17.81 -3.85
N CYS A 114 9.17 18.22 -2.78
CA CYS A 114 9.61 19.28 -1.88
C CYS A 114 9.54 18.78 -0.43
N GLY A 115 10.55 19.12 0.37
CA GLY A 115 10.75 18.52 1.68
C GLY A 115 11.51 17.21 1.57
N ASN A 116 11.86 16.64 2.73
CA ASN A 116 12.39 15.29 2.79
C ASN A 116 11.43 14.47 3.64
N LEU A 117 11.15 13.25 3.22
CA LEU A 117 10.75 12.21 4.16
C LEU A 117 12.05 11.47 4.42
N ASN A 118 12.66 11.67 5.59
CA ASN A 118 13.54 10.62 6.09
C ASN A 118 12.58 9.52 6.52
N LEU A 119 12.27 8.62 5.59
CA LEU A 119 11.37 7.53 5.86
C LEU A 119 12.12 6.63 6.83
N LEU A 120 11.80 6.82 8.11
CA LEU A 120 11.97 5.78 9.12
C LEU A 120 13.47 5.63 9.44
N ASN A 121 14.02 6.64 10.14
CA ASN A 121 15.38 6.66 10.66
C ASN A 121 15.72 5.31 11.32
N ASN A 122 16.55 4.51 10.65
CA ASN A 122 16.86 3.12 10.99
C ASN A 122 17.81 2.98 12.20
N THR A 123 17.84 3.97 13.10
CA THR A 123 18.66 3.93 14.32
C THR A 123 17.82 3.46 15.52
N GLY A 124 17.52 2.16 15.58
CA GLY A 124 17.03 1.48 16.78
C GLY A 124 15.56 1.06 16.74
N ALA A 125 15.01 0.71 17.91
CA ALA A 125 13.63 0.21 18.09
C ALA A 125 12.51 1.22 17.76
N ALA A 126 12.88 2.39 17.21
CA ALA A 126 12.06 3.53 16.81
C ALA A 126 11.89 3.60 15.26
N ALA A 127 11.81 2.44 14.60
CA ALA A 127 11.70 2.35 13.15
C ALA A 127 10.26 2.63 12.73
N GLY A 128 10.05 3.76 12.04
CA GLY A 128 8.72 4.30 11.83
C GLY A 128 7.73 3.38 11.12
N ASP A 129 6.45 3.72 11.30
CA ASP A 129 5.39 2.71 11.30
C ASP A 129 4.42 2.85 10.15
N ASN A 130 4.44 4.00 9.50
CA ASN A 130 3.43 4.33 8.52
C ASN A 130 3.90 5.34 7.49
N ILE A 131 3.13 5.42 6.41
CA ILE A 131 3.11 6.55 5.51
C ILE A 131 1.65 6.96 5.35
N LEU A 132 1.31 8.17 5.77
CA LEU A 132 -0.02 8.76 5.58
C LEU A 132 0.03 9.78 4.44
N ALA A 133 -0.78 9.54 3.41
CA ALA A 133 -0.94 10.42 2.27
C ALA A 133 -2.19 11.28 2.42
N TYR A 134 -2.06 12.60 2.30
CA TYR A 134 -3.18 13.52 2.50
C TYR A 134 -3.07 14.80 1.67
N GLN A 135 -4.22 15.45 1.48
CA GLN A 135 -4.33 16.82 0.97
C GLN A 135 -4.79 17.77 2.07
N GLY A 136 -4.53 19.06 1.94
CA GLY A 136 -4.85 20.07 2.95
C GLY A 136 -3.65 20.44 3.83
N ASP A 137 -3.93 20.99 4.99
CA ASP A 137 -2.95 21.32 6.02
C ASP A 137 -2.91 20.27 7.13
N ILE A 138 -1.83 20.24 7.90
CA ILE A 138 -1.62 19.26 8.98
C ILE A 138 -2.68 19.34 10.11
N GLY A 139 -3.34 20.49 10.28
CA GLY A 139 -4.40 20.68 11.28
C GLY A 139 -5.77 20.20 10.79
N ASN A 140 -5.96 20.06 9.48
CA ASN A 140 -7.18 19.53 8.87
C ASN A 140 -6.86 18.66 7.63
N PRO A 141 -6.21 17.50 7.84
CA PRO A 141 -5.80 16.63 6.75
C PRO A 141 -7.00 15.92 6.13
N ARG A 142 -7.09 15.93 4.79
CA ARG A 142 -7.94 15.02 4.02
C ARG A 142 -7.11 13.83 3.58
N PHE A 143 -7.20 12.74 4.32
CA PHE A 143 -6.48 11.50 4.01
C PHE A 143 -6.95 10.87 2.69
N ILE A 144 -5.98 10.42 1.90
CA ILE A 144 -6.16 9.82 0.57
C ILE A 144 -5.77 8.35 0.61
N ALA A 145 -4.67 8.01 1.27
CA ALA A 145 -4.25 6.63 1.49
C ALA A 145 -3.39 6.51 2.75
N GLY A 146 -3.24 5.29 3.25
CA GLY A 146 -2.33 4.95 4.34
C GLY A 146 -1.57 3.67 4.06
N LEU A 147 -0.36 3.57 4.56
CA LEU A 147 0.41 2.34 4.64
C LEU A 147 0.94 2.23 6.06
N ALA A 148 0.90 1.05 6.64
CA ALA A 148 1.64 0.75 7.85
C ALA A 148 2.60 -0.42 7.62
N THR A 149 3.81 -0.29 8.16
CA THR A 149 4.88 -1.32 8.15
C THR A 149 4.70 -2.33 9.29
N ARG A 150 3.64 -2.16 10.08
CA ARG A 150 3.16 -3.00 11.17
C ARG A 150 1.65 -2.86 11.30
N ARG A 151 1.07 -3.51 12.30
CA ARG A 151 -0.35 -3.37 12.62
C ARG A 151 -0.73 -1.94 13.03
N TRP A 152 -1.78 -1.42 12.40
CA TRP A 152 -2.46 -0.20 12.86
C TRP A 152 -3.00 -0.36 14.28
N LEU A 153 -2.81 0.66 15.12
CA LEU A 153 -3.35 0.65 16.47
C LEU A 153 -4.87 0.55 16.49
N SER A 154 -5.36 -0.21 17.46
CA SER A 154 -6.77 -0.13 17.85
C SER A 154 -7.10 1.25 18.43
N ASN A 155 -8.39 1.59 18.47
CA ASN A 155 -8.86 2.86 19.04
C ASN A 155 -8.55 3.06 20.54
N ALA A 156 -7.89 2.12 21.22
CA ALA A 156 -7.43 2.25 22.60
C ALA A 156 -5.91 2.52 22.75
N GLY A 157 -5.08 2.28 21.73
CA GLY A 157 -3.62 2.46 21.81
C GLY A 157 -3.17 3.92 21.70
N ALA A 158 -2.12 4.33 22.41
CA ALA A 158 -1.55 5.67 22.23
C ALA A 158 -0.66 5.70 20.99
N ALA A 159 -0.95 6.61 20.05
CA ALA A 159 -0.04 6.88 18.94
C ALA A 159 1.22 7.58 19.45
N ASN A 160 2.36 7.28 18.82
CA ASN A 160 3.66 7.88 19.10
C ASN A 160 4.55 7.76 17.83
N GLU A 161 5.86 7.84 18.01
CA GLU A 161 6.88 7.68 16.94
C GLU A 161 6.94 6.25 16.35
N ASP A 162 6.34 5.27 17.05
CA ASP A 162 6.34 3.83 16.76
C ASP A 162 4.94 3.22 16.55
N TYR A 163 3.88 4.02 16.65
CA TYR A 163 2.53 3.54 16.49
C TYR A 163 1.58 4.60 15.97
N SER A 164 0.69 4.16 15.08
CA SER A 164 -0.28 5.02 14.43
C SER A 164 -1.64 4.35 14.36
N ARG A 165 -2.70 5.13 14.57
CA ARG A 165 -4.07 4.69 14.35
C ARG A 165 -4.44 4.94 12.90
N LEU A 166 -5.25 4.05 12.34
CA LEU A 166 -5.84 4.31 11.03
C LEU A 166 -6.80 5.50 11.11
N PRO A 167 -6.64 6.56 10.29
CA PRO A 167 -7.61 7.64 10.22
C PRO A 167 -9.01 7.12 9.86
N ASN A 168 -10.05 7.60 10.54
CA ASN A 168 -11.44 7.12 10.36
C ASN A 168 -12.01 7.31 8.95
N SER A 169 -11.41 8.21 8.15
CA SER A 169 -11.77 8.40 6.73
C SER A 169 -11.16 7.35 5.80
N LEU A 170 -10.27 6.50 6.32
CA LEU A 170 -9.66 5.38 5.60
C LEU A 170 -10.20 4.05 6.14
N GLY A 171 -10.29 3.05 5.26
CA GLY A 171 -10.61 1.67 5.63
C GLY A 171 -9.40 0.75 5.43
N LEU A 172 -9.13 -0.11 6.41
CA LEU A 172 -8.15 -1.18 6.29
C LEU A 172 -8.54 -2.12 5.13
N LEU A 173 -7.55 -2.64 4.41
CA LEU A 173 -7.74 -3.52 3.24
C LEU A 173 -8.56 -2.89 2.10
N SER A 174 -8.73 -1.56 2.11
CA SER A 174 -9.51 -0.86 1.08
C SER A 174 -8.89 0.46 0.66
N THR A 175 -8.56 1.37 1.57
CA THR A 175 -7.85 2.62 1.25
C THR A 175 -6.56 2.76 2.04
N ALA A 176 -6.27 1.77 2.89
CA ALA A 176 -5.01 1.69 3.61
C ALA A 176 -4.51 0.25 3.67
N PHE A 177 -3.20 0.12 3.46
CA PHE A 177 -2.45 -1.10 3.65
C PHE A 177 -2.01 -1.23 5.11
N GLY A 178 -1.97 -2.46 5.62
CA GLY A 178 -1.35 -2.80 6.89
C GLY A 178 -1.54 -4.29 7.19
N HIS A 179 -0.50 -4.93 7.73
CA HIS A 179 -0.54 -6.34 8.14
C HIS A 179 -0.81 -6.48 9.65
N ASP A 180 -1.09 -7.70 10.14
CA ASP A 180 -1.46 -7.96 11.54
C ASP A 180 -0.26 -8.26 12.46
N LEU A 181 0.97 -8.05 11.97
CA LEU A 181 2.19 -8.26 12.76
C LEU A 181 2.42 -7.08 13.71
N ASP A 182 2.66 -7.38 14.98
CA ASP A 182 2.99 -6.37 16.00
C ASP A 182 4.44 -5.86 15.90
N PHE A 183 5.31 -6.59 15.20
CA PHE A 183 6.64 -6.14 14.82
C PHE A 183 6.62 -5.60 13.39
N HIS A 184 7.49 -4.64 13.11
CA HIS A 184 7.58 -4.08 11.76
C HIS A 184 8.19 -5.07 10.77
N GLN A 185 7.83 -4.90 9.50
CA GLN A 185 8.55 -5.42 8.35
C GLN A 185 9.20 -4.23 7.67
N GLU A 186 10.53 -4.20 7.58
CA GLU A 186 11.33 -3.08 7.08
C GLU A 186 11.09 -2.83 5.58
N ASN A 187 10.68 -3.84 4.84
CA ASN A 187 10.49 -3.74 3.41
C ASN A 187 9.24 -4.48 2.98
N GLY A 188 8.57 -3.93 1.97
CA GLY A 188 7.39 -4.56 1.39
C GLY A 188 7.14 -4.13 -0.04
N ARG A 189 6.70 -5.06 -0.88
CA ARG A 189 6.20 -4.73 -2.22
C ARG A 189 5.00 -5.58 -2.62
N PHE A 190 4.13 -5.01 -3.44
CA PHE A 190 3.06 -5.73 -4.11
C PHE A 190 3.64 -6.77 -5.09
N VAL A 191 3.14 -7.99 -5.01
CA VAL A 191 3.45 -9.14 -5.88
C VAL A 191 2.18 -9.80 -6.46
N GLY A 192 1.01 -9.19 -6.25
CA GLY A 192 -0.26 -9.67 -6.79
C GLY A 192 -0.30 -9.64 -8.31
N CYS A 193 -1.08 -10.55 -8.90
CA CYS A 193 -1.14 -10.72 -10.35
C CYS A 193 -2.16 -9.80 -11.04
N ILE A 194 -3.05 -9.17 -10.27
CA ILE A 194 -4.16 -8.38 -10.83
C ILE A 194 -3.76 -6.91 -10.82
N THR A 195 -3.50 -6.40 -12.02
CA THR A 195 -3.07 -5.01 -12.25
C THR A 195 -4.00 -4.27 -13.22
N THR A 196 -5.10 -4.90 -13.63
CA THR A 196 -6.14 -4.28 -14.46
C THR A 196 -7.49 -4.39 -13.79
N GLY A 197 -8.25 -3.30 -13.78
CA GLY A 197 -9.60 -3.26 -13.22
C GLY A 197 -9.97 -1.86 -12.74
N ASN A 198 -11.15 -1.74 -12.14
CA ASN A 198 -11.56 -0.45 -11.60
C ASN A 198 -10.85 -0.12 -10.28
N LYS A 199 -10.95 1.14 -9.85
CA LYS A 199 -10.35 1.62 -8.60
C LYS A 199 -10.67 0.73 -7.39
N ALA A 200 -11.90 0.25 -7.26
CA ALA A 200 -12.30 -0.59 -6.12
C ALA A 200 -11.64 -1.99 -6.16
N GLN A 201 -11.46 -2.57 -7.35
CA GLN A 201 -10.80 -3.85 -7.55
C GLN A 201 -9.31 -3.76 -7.26
N LEU A 202 -8.63 -2.80 -7.89
CA LEU A 202 -7.20 -2.60 -7.68
C LEU A 202 -6.89 -2.29 -6.22
N ARG A 203 -7.75 -1.54 -5.53
CA ARG A 203 -7.60 -1.29 -4.08
C ARG A 203 -7.69 -2.54 -3.23
N ARG A 204 -8.57 -3.49 -3.57
CA ARG A 204 -8.64 -4.77 -2.83
C ARG A 204 -7.36 -5.56 -3.01
N GLU A 205 -6.80 -5.57 -4.21
CA GLU A 205 -5.53 -6.26 -4.47
C GLU A 205 -4.36 -5.57 -3.76
N LEU A 206 -4.24 -4.26 -3.91
CA LEU A 206 -3.12 -3.47 -3.43
C LEU A 206 -3.09 -3.31 -1.90
N ASN A 207 -4.24 -3.34 -1.23
CA ASN A 207 -4.29 -3.23 0.22
C ASN A 207 -4.43 -4.57 0.93
N ASP A 208 -4.40 -5.70 0.22
CA ASP A 208 -4.38 -7.04 0.79
C ASP A 208 -2.93 -7.47 1.10
N PRO A 209 -2.53 -7.64 2.38
CA PRO A 209 -1.21 -8.12 2.77
C PRO A 209 -0.79 -9.44 2.10
N GLN A 210 -1.74 -10.32 1.76
CA GLN A 210 -1.44 -11.59 1.11
C GLN A 210 -1.02 -11.42 -0.37
N ASN A 211 -1.15 -10.21 -0.93
CA ASN A 211 -0.60 -9.85 -2.24
C ASN A 211 0.75 -9.11 -2.11
N TRP A 212 1.39 -9.12 -0.93
CA TRP A 212 2.66 -8.45 -0.69
C TRP A 212 3.75 -9.44 -0.27
N LEU A 213 4.97 -9.18 -0.75
CA LEU A 213 6.18 -9.77 -0.20
C LEU A 213 6.71 -8.83 0.87
N LEU A 214 6.65 -9.24 2.13
CA LEU A 214 7.20 -8.53 3.29
C LEU A 214 8.55 -9.13 3.69
N SER A 215 9.50 -8.29 4.13
CA SER A 215 10.84 -8.74 4.47
C SER A 215 11.61 -7.75 5.35
N ASN A 216 12.53 -8.27 6.17
CA ASN A 216 13.61 -7.51 6.82
C ASN A 216 14.88 -7.45 5.95
N SER A 217 14.72 -7.60 4.64
CA SER A 217 15.78 -7.51 3.65
C SER A 217 15.25 -6.81 2.42
N LEU A 218 16.15 -6.24 1.62
CA LEU A 218 15.78 -5.48 0.45
C LEU A 218 14.98 -6.36 -0.55
N VAL A 219 13.70 -6.00 -0.74
CA VAL A 219 12.80 -6.63 -1.70
C VAL A 219 12.32 -5.65 -2.77
N TRP A 220 12.97 -4.50 -2.93
CA TRP A 220 12.61 -3.55 -3.96
C TRP A 220 12.69 -4.16 -5.37
N PRO A 221 11.68 -3.98 -6.23
CA PRO A 221 11.69 -4.59 -7.55
C PRO A 221 12.57 -3.82 -8.54
N ALA A 222 13.11 -4.52 -9.54
CA ALA A 222 13.82 -3.88 -10.65
C ALA A 222 12.88 -3.03 -11.54
N ALA A 223 11.60 -3.42 -11.60
CA ALA A 223 10.52 -2.66 -12.27
C ALA A 223 9.19 -2.91 -11.56
N PHE A 224 8.35 -1.88 -11.50
CA PHE A 224 6.98 -2.00 -10.99
C PHE A 224 6.04 -2.54 -12.08
N PRO A 225 4.99 -3.29 -11.70
CA PRO A 225 3.95 -3.67 -12.65
C PRO A 225 3.27 -2.44 -13.24
N SER A 226 2.85 -2.56 -14.50
CA SER A 226 1.96 -1.57 -15.12
C SER A 226 0.53 -1.81 -14.65
N PHE A 227 -0.16 -0.73 -14.26
CA PHE A 227 -1.56 -0.79 -13.87
C PHE A 227 -2.44 -0.17 -14.94
N THR A 228 -3.59 -0.80 -15.22
CA THR A 228 -4.62 -0.29 -16.12
C THR A 228 -5.89 -0.07 -15.33
N VAL A 229 -6.24 1.21 -15.12
CA VAL A 229 -7.44 1.58 -14.37
C VAL A 229 -8.62 1.71 -15.33
N THR A 230 -9.67 0.93 -15.12
CA THR A 230 -10.89 0.95 -15.92
C THR A 230 -12.02 1.67 -15.18
N GLN A 231 -13.00 2.20 -15.92
CA GLN A 231 -14.18 2.85 -15.32
C GLN A 231 -15.18 1.82 -14.79
N ASN A 232 -15.39 0.74 -15.54
CA ASN A 232 -16.27 -0.35 -15.15
C ASN A 232 -15.47 -1.43 -14.40
N PRO A 233 -16.06 -2.11 -13.40
CA PRO A 233 -15.44 -3.30 -12.86
C PRO A 233 -15.21 -4.29 -14.00
N GLU A 234 -13.96 -4.68 -14.21
CA GLU A 234 -13.66 -5.83 -15.07
C GLU A 234 -14.12 -7.09 -14.34
N PRO A 235 -14.71 -8.11 -14.98
CA PRO A 235 -14.93 -9.38 -14.31
C PRO A 235 -13.60 -9.83 -13.68
N TRP A 236 -13.64 -10.30 -12.42
CA TRP A 236 -12.47 -11.01 -11.90
C TRP A 236 -12.12 -12.11 -12.90
N PRO A 237 -10.84 -12.35 -13.19
CA PRO A 237 -10.47 -13.48 -14.03
C PRO A 237 -11.13 -14.76 -13.50
N GLY A 238 -11.83 -15.48 -14.38
CA GLY A 238 -12.55 -16.71 -14.05
C GLY A 238 -13.90 -16.54 -13.35
N THR A 239 -14.30 -17.58 -12.62
CA THR A 239 -15.60 -17.70 -11.95
C THR A 239 -15.52 -17.19 -10.52
N LEU A 240 -16.44 -16.30 -10.14
CA LEU A 240 -16.60 -15.88 -8.75
C LEU A 240 -17.29 -16.99 -7.95
N LEU A 241 -16.56 -17.61 -7.04
CA LEU A 241 -17.06 -18.71 -6.21
C LEU A 241 -17.85 -18.19 -5.00
N SER A 242 -18.89 -18.92 -4.63
CA SER A 242 -19.68 -18.73 -3.42
C SER A 242 -19.40 -19.81 -2.37
N ASN A 243 -19.93 -19.65 -1.16
CA ASN A 243 -19.83 -20.68 -0.13
C ASN A 243 -20.43 -22.00 -0.63
N GLY A 244 -19.64 -23.08 -0.58
CA GLY A 244 -20.05 -24.40 -1.02
C GLY A 244 -19.62 -24.79 -2.44
N CYS A 245 -18.93 -23.91 -3.19
CA CYS A 245 -18.47 -24.24 -4.55
C CYS A 245 -17.22 -25.14 -4.59
N LEU A 246 -16.60 -25.44 -3.44
CA LEU A 246 -15.47 -26.37 -3.33
C LEU A 246 -15.50 -27.10 -1.98
N SER A 247 -14.82 -28.24 -1.91
CA SER A 247 -14.53 -28.92 -0.64
C SER A 247 -13.09 -29.38 -0.59
N ILE A 248 -12.38 -29.05 0.49
CA ILE A 248 -11.11 -29.70 0.85
C ILE A 248 -11.47 -31.06 1.44
N PHE A 249 -10.77 -32.13 1.04
CA PHE A 249 -11.10 -33.49 1.49
C PHE A 249 -9.88 -34.36 1.81
N ALA A 250 -8.66 -33.91 1.52
CA ALA A 250 -7.44 -34.60 1.92
C ALA A 250 -6.33 -33.59 2.23
N TYR A 251 -5.48 -33.92 3.20
CA TYR A 251 -4.28 -33.17 3.53
C TYR A 251 -3.21 -34.10 4.10
N GLN A 252 -1.93 -33.71 3.95
CA GLN A 252 -0.77 -34.31 4.57
C GLN A 252 0.13 -33.18 5.06
N THR A 253 0.46 -33.20 6.35
CA THR A 253 1.33 -32.20 7.00
C THR A 253 2.77 -32.69 7.19
N ASP A 254 3.04 -33.96 6.91
CA ASP A 254 4.39 -34.52 6.90
C ASP A 254 5.01 -34.35 5.50
N ASP A 255 6.33 -34.31 5.40
CA ASP A 255 7.01 -34.11 4.11
C ASP A 255 6.67 -35.18 3.04
N PRO A 256 6.16 -34.80 1.84
CA PRO A 256 5.85 -33.43 1.41
C PRO A 256 4.48 -32.93 1.90
N GLU A 257 4.43 -31.65 2.28
CA GLU A 257 3.19 -30.95 2.63
C GLU A 257 2.29 -30.76 1.40
N ARG A 258 1.02 -31.18 1.52
CA ARG A 258 0.06 -31.14 0.40
C ARG A 258 -1.39 -31.20 0.85
N PHE A 259 -2.28 -30.75 -0.01
CA PHE A 259 -3.72 -30.89 0.17
C PHE A 259 -4.43 -31.13 -1.16
N ALA A 260 -5.65 -31.66 -1.08
CA ALA A 260 -6.52 -31.83 -2.23
C ALA A 260 -7.90 -31.24 -1.98
N PHE A 261 -8.45 -30.62 -3.01
CA PHE A 261 -9.81 -30.11 -3.02
C PHE A 261 -10.55 -30.56 -4.28
N VAL A 262 -11.86 -30.62 -4.20
CA VAL A 262 -12.75 -30.91 -5.33
C VAL A 262 -13.56 -29.67 -5.66
N LEU A 263 -13.68 -29.36 -6.94
CA LEU A 263 -14.62 -28.36 -7.43
C LEU A 263 -16.03 -28.92 -7.33
N LEU A 264 -16.95 -28.19 -6.67
CA LEU A 264 -18.37 -28.56 -6.60
C LEU A 264 -19.21 -27.82 -7.64
N GLU A 265 -18.59 -26.91 -8.39
CA GLU A 265 -19.16 -26.19 -9.52
C GLU A 265 -18.14 -26.10 -10.67
N ASN A 266 -18.63 -25.81 -11.88
CA ASN A 266 -17.76 -25.52 -13.01
C ASN A 266 -17.06 -24.19 -12.77
N VAL A 267 -15.82 -24.07 -13.24
CA VAL A 267 -15.02 -22.85 -13.14
C VAL A 267 -14.41 -22.50 -14.49
N ASP A 268 -14.33 -21.22 -14.79
CA ASP A 268 -13.71 -20.69 -16.00
C ASP A 268 -12.20 -20.54 -15.83
N ALA A 269 -11.48 -20.46 -16.95
CA ALA A 269 -10.06 -20.13 -16.94
C ALA A 269 -9.81 -18.80 -16.22
N GLY A 270 -8.76 -18.73 -15.42
CA GLY A 270 -8.43 -17.59 -14.57
C GLY A 270 -9.02 -17.64 -13.17
N THR A 271 -9.89 -18.61 -12.85
CA THR A 271 -10.48 -18.74 -11.50
C THR A 271 -9.37 -18.94 -10.49
N ARG A 272 -9.25 -18.02 -9.53
CA ARG A 272 -8.19 -18.03 -8.52
C ARG A 272 -8.75 -18.35 -7.15
N ILE A 273 -8.16 -19.34 -6.50
CA ILE A 273 -8.48 -19.72 -5.12
C ILE A 273 -7.20 -19.60 -4.30
N ARG A 274 -7.27 -18.89 -3.17
CA ARG A 274 -6.20 -18.83 -2.19
C ARG A 274 -6.53 -19.74 -1.01
N PHE A 275 -5.54 -20.51 -0.59
CA PHE A 275 -5.56 -21.36 0.59
C PHE A 275 -4.50 -20.85 1.56
N THR A 276 -4.80 -20.83 2.85
CA THR A 276 -3.87 -20.40 3.89
C THR A 276 -4.19 -21.14 5.19
N ASP A 277 -3.17 -21.33 6.01
CA ASP A 277 -3.24 -21.81 7.38
C ASP A 277 -3.33 -20.68 8.42
N GLU A 278 -3.31 -19.42 7.98
CA GLU A 278 -3.48 -18.25 8.84
C GLU A 278 -4.78 -18.33 9.68
N GLY A 279 -4.66 -18.08 10.99
CA GLY A 279 -5.81 -18.06 11.89
C GLY A 279 -6.82 -16.96 11.51
N TRP A 280 -8.13 -17.23 11.63
CA TRP A 280 -9.17 -16.22 11.37
C TRP A 280 -9.63 -15.52 12.65
N SER A 281 -9.46 -14.19 12.72
CA SER A 281 -9.84 -13.39 13.89
C SER A 281 -11.32 -13.01 13.97
N GLY A 282 -12.12 -13.36 12.94
CA GLY A 282 -13.51 -12.94 12.80
C GLY A 282 -13.72 -11.85 11.74
N ASN A 283 -12.71 -11.02 11.47
CA ASN A 283 -12.77 -9.96 10.46
C ASN A 283 -11.57 -9.91 9.50
N ARG A 284 -10.48 -10.64 9.79
CA ARG A 284 -9.31 -10.81 8.92
C ARG A 284 -8.50 -12.05 9.30
N PHE A 285 -7.63 -12.49 8.39
CA PHE A 285 -6.60 -13.48 8.68
C PHE A 285 -5.48 -12.90 9.54
N TYR A 286 -4.94 -13.72 10.43
CA TYR A 286 -3.83 -13.43 11.31
C TYR A 286 -2.55 -13.92 10.63
N ALA A 287 -1.85 -13.03 9.97
CA ALA A 287 -0.52 -13.35 9.44
C ALA A 287 0.43 -13.55 10.64
N SER A 288 1.09 -14.71 10.73
CA SER A 288 2.26 -14.95 11.59
C SER A 288 3.52 -15.08 10.74
N ILE A 289 4.70 -14.98 11.36
CA ILE A 289 5.95 -15.34 10.68
C ILE A 289 5.87 -16.83 10.32
N GLY A 290 6.04 -17.16 9.04
CA GLY A 290 6.11 -18.54 8.56
C GLY A 290 4.79 -19.14 8.08
N GLU A 291 3.67 -18.41 8.18
CA GLU A 291 2.43 -18.80 7.51
C GLU A 291 2.56 -18.55 6.00
N ASN A 292 2.11 -19.49 5.19
CA ASN A 292 2.18 -19.39 3.74
C ASN A 292 0.76 -19.38 3.15
N SER A 293 0.62 -18.81 1.97
CA SER A 293 -0.59 -18.98 1.17
C SER A 293 -0.28 -19.70 -0.13
N ALA A 294 -1.07 -20.71 -0.43
CA ALA A 294 -1.08 -21.35 -1.73
C ALA A 294 -2.12 -20.67 -2.61
N ILE A 295 -1.74 -20.31 -3.83
CA ILE A 295 -2.65 -19.77 -4.83
C ILE A 295 -2.78 -20.80 -5.93
N TRP A 296 -4.00 -21.30 -6.14
CA TRP A 296 -4.35 -22.06 -7.31
C TRP A 296 -5.06 -21.14 -8.32
N THR A 297 -4.72 -21.27 -9.60
CA THR A 297 -5.40 -20.58 -10.70
C THR A 297 -5.74 -21.59 -11.78
N ALA A 298 -7.01 -21.65 -12.19
CA ALA A 298 -7.42 -22.49 -13.31
C ALA A 298 -6.79 -21.98 -14.62
N ASP A 299 -6.03 -22.81 -15.31
CA ASP A 299 -5.43 -22.49 -16.61
C ASP A 299 -6.44 -22.54 -17.78
N SER A 300 -7.56 -23.22 -17.54
CA SER A 300 -8.61 -23.55 -18.49
C SER A 300 -9.96 -23.63 -17.76
N ALA A 301 -11.04 -23.77 -18.51
CA ALA A 301 -12.33 -24.05 -17.89
C ALA A 301 -12.35 -25.51 -17.38
N LEU A 302 -12.72 -25.70 -16.12
CA LEU A 302 -12.73 -27.00 -15.43
C LEU A 302 -14.14 -27.32 -14.93
N SER A 303 -14.50 -28.61 -14.96
CA SER A 303 -15.84 -29.06 -14.56
C SER A 303 -15.92 -29.40 -13.07
N ALA A 304 -17.13 -29.30 -12.52
CA ALA A 304 -17.45 -29.83 -11.20
C ALA A 304 -17.08 -31.33 -11.11
N GLY A 305 -16.63 -31.75 -9.93
CA GLY A 305 -16.14 -33.10 -9.65
C GLY A 305 -14.65 -33.31 -9.93
N LEU A 306 -13.96 -32.34 -10.55
CA LEU A 306 -12.52 -32.42 -10.73
C LEU A 306 -11.80 -32.28 -9.38
N VAL A 307 -10.89 -33.22 -9.11
CA VAL A 307 -10.00 -33.20 -7.96
C VAL A 307 -8.71 -32.50 -8.36
N ILE A 308 -8.31 -31.53 -7.54
CA ILE A 308 -7.06 -30.79 -7.70
C ILE A 308 -6.18 -31.10 -6.50
N VAL A 309 -4.94 -31.52 -6.76
CA VAL A 309 -3.92 -31.76 -5.75
C VAL A 309 -2.90 -30.64 -5.81
N VAL A 310 -2.67 -29.99 -4.67
CA VAL A 310 -1.66 -28.96 -4.48
C VAL A 310 -0.52 -29.59 -3.66
N ASP A 311 0.63 -29.77 -4.30
CA ASP A 311 1.81 -30.45 -3.74
C ASP A 311 3.05 -29.56 -3.90
N ASN A 312 3.48 -28.91 -2.82
CA ASN A 312 4.69 -28.11 -2.75
C ASN A 312 4.87 -27.11 -3.92
N GLY A 313 3.78 -26.43 -4.31
CA GLY A 313 3.75 -25.47 -5.43
C GLY A 313 3.52 -26.08 -6.83
N THR A 314 3.45 -27.40 -6.95
CA THR A 314 3.04 -28.11 -8.17
C THR A 314 1.55 -28.45 -8.08
N VAL A 315 0.81 -28.21 -9.16
CA VAL A 315 -0.61 -28.55 -9.23
C VAL A 315 -0.80 -29.69 -10.22
N ASN A 316 -1.48 -30.75 -9.79
CA ASN A 316 -1.87 -31.87 -10.65
C ASN A 316 -3.40 -32.00 -10.65
N TYR A 317 -3.98 -32.11 -11.85
CA TYR A 317 -5.39 -32.40 -12.10
C TYR A 317 -5.56 -33.12 -13.44
#